data_AF-A0A3S0FRZ0-F1
#
_entry.id   AF-A0A3S0FRZ0-F1
#
_cell.length_a   1.000
_cell.length_b   1.000
_cell.length_c   1.000
_cell.angle_alpha   90.00
_cell.angle_beta   90.00
_cell.angle_gamma   90.00
#
_symmetry.space_group_name_H-M   'P 1'
#
loop_
_entity.id
_entity.type
_entity.pdbx_description
1 polymer ?
#
loop_
_entity_poly.entity_id
_entity_poly.type
_entity_poly.pdbx_seq_one_letter_code
_entity_poly.pdbx_strand_id
1 'polypeptide(L)' 'MKSLVKSFVTDESGATAIEYGLIAALIAVGIIGAAKSLGNQVSGTFNNVATAMKNA' A
#
# COMPACT_ATOMS: atom_id res chain seq x y z
N MET A 1 28.44 -29.63 6.01
CA MET A 1 28.59 -28.40 5.20
C MET A 1 28.07 -28.54 3.76
N LYS A 2 28.49 -29.54 2.97
CA LYS A 2 28.04 -29.67 1.56
C LYS A 2 26.51 -29.75 1.37
N SER A 3 25.79 -30.38 2.30
CA SER A 3 24.32 -30.49 2.25
C SER A 3 23.60 -29.15 2.48
N LEU A 4 24.08 -28.31 3.40
CA LEU A 4 23.47 -27.00 3.68
C LEU A 4 23.60 -26.04 2.50
N VAL A 5 24.79 -25.99 1.89
CA VAL A 5 25.04 -25.17 0.70
C VAL A 5 24.18 -25.64 -0.48
N LYS A 6 23.99 -26.96 -0.64
CA LYS A 6 23.12 -27.51 -1.69
C LYS A 6 21.65 -27.16 -1.48
N SER A 7 21.14 -27.28 -0.24
CA SER A 7 19.76 -26.90 0.08
C SER A 7 19.50 -25.40 -0.08
N PHE A 8 20.46 -24.55 0.25
CA PHE A 8 20.33 -23.09 0.08
C PHE A 8 20.30 -22.68 -1.39
N VAL A 9 21.11 -23.32 -2.25
CA VAL A 9 21.12 -23.03 -3.70
C VAL A 9 19.85 -23.51 -4.41
N THR A 10 19.15 -24.50 -3.86
CA THR A 10 17.87 -25.00 -4.38
C THR A 10 16.65 -24.31 -3.77
N ASP A 11 16.85 -23.33 -2.89
CA ASP A 11 15.77 -22.66 -2.19
C ASP A 11 15.17 -21.51 -3.03
N GLU A 12 13.96 -21.73 -3.55
CA GLU A 12 13.21 -20.74 -4.33
C GLU A 12 12.27 -19.87 -3.47
N SER A 13 12.27 -20.06 -2.15
CA SER A 13 11.44 -19.27 -1.23
C SER A 13 11.75 -17.77 -1.30
N GLY A 14 12.99 -17.39 -1.62
CA GLY A 14 13.36 -16.00 -1.90
C GLY A 14 12.79 -15.44 -3.21
N ALA A 15 12.69 -16.27 -4.26
CA ALA A 15 12.10 -15.85 -5.53
C ALA A 15 10.58 -15.67 -5.41
N THR A 16 9.90 -16.60 -4.74
CA THR A 16 8.47 -16.48 -4.41
C THR A 16 8.17 -15.29 -3.50
N ALA A 17 9.07 -14.94 -2.56
CA ALA A 17 8.93 -13.73 -1.75
C ALA A 17 8.94 -12.44 -2.60
N ILE A 18 9.69 -12.39 -3.70
CA ILE A 18 9.72 -11.23 -4.61
C ILE A 18 8.41 -11.13 -5.40
N GLU A 19 7.82 -12.26 -5.81
CA GLU A 19 6.54 -12.30 -6.53
C GLU A 19 5.39 -11.80 -5.65
N TYR A 20 5.25 -12.36 -4.44
CA TYR A 20 4.23 -11.91 -3.49
C TYR A 20 4.52 -10.50 -2.96
N GLY A 21 5.79 -10.13 -2.83
CA GLY A 21 6.22 -8.77 -2.48
C GLY A 21 5.77 -7.73 -3.51
N LEU A 22 5.87 -8.03 -4.80
CA LEU A 22 5.40 -7.15 -5.86
C LEU A 22 3.88 -7.00 -5.86
N ILE A 23 3.13 -8.09 -5.66
CA ILE A 23 1.67 -8.04 -5.53
C ILE A 23 1.26 -7.18 -4.33
N ALA A 24 1.89 -7.39 -3.18
CA ALA A 24 1.64 -6.60 -1.98
C ALA A 24 1.94 -5.10 -2.21
N ALA A 25 3.02 -4.78 -2.92
CA ALA A 25 3.36 -3.40 -3.27
C ALA A 25 2.29 -2.74 -4.16
N LEU A 26 1.77 -3.46 -5.18
CA LEU A 26 0.71 -2.95 -6.05
C LEU A 26 -0.59 -2.69 -5.29
N ILE A 27 -0.98 -3.62 -4.41
CA ILE A 27 -2.16 -3.46 -3.55
C ILE A 27 -1.98 -2.24 -2.63
N ALA A 28 -0.80 -2.09 -2.01
CA ALA A 28 -0.51 -0.97 -1.13
C ALA A 28 -0.62 0.38 -1.85
N VAL A 29 -0.07 0.50 -3.07
CA VAL A 29 -0.20 1.72 -3.88
C VAL A 29 -1.66 2.04 -4.19
N GLY A 30 -2.47 1.03 -4.54
CA GLY A 30 -3.91 1.20 -4.77
C GLY A 30 -4.65 1.71 -3.53
N ILE A 31 -4.38 1.13 -2.36
CA ILE A 31 -4.98 1.54 -1.08
C ILE A 31 -4.58 2.98 -0.74
N ILE A 32 -3.30 3.34 -0.89
CA ILE A 32 -2.81 4.70 -0.64
C ILE A 32 -3.52 5.70 -1.55
N GLY A 33 -3.67 5.39 -2.84
CA GLY A 33 -4.38 6.24 -3.79
C GLY A 33 -5.84 6.46 -3.40
N ALA A 34 -6.56 5.37 -3.06
CA ALA A 34 -7.95 5.43 -2.62
C ALA A 34 -8.12 6.25 -1.33
N ALA A 35 -7.25 6.00 -0.33
CA ALA A 35 -7.27 6.73 0.94
C ALA A 35 -7.01 8.24 0.76
N LYS A 36 -6.09 8.62 -0.13
CA LYS A 36 -5.87 10.03 -0.48
C LYS A 36 -7.09 10.68 -1.11
N SER A 37 -7.71 10.02 -2.08
CA SER A 37 -8.93 10.52 -2.74
C SER A 37 -10.07 10.72 -1.74
N LEU A 38 -10.31 9.72 -0.89
CA LEU A 38 -11.31 9.80 0.17
C LEU A 38 -11.01 10.93 1.15
N GLY A 39 -9.77 11.05 1.63
CA GLY A 39 -9.34 12.10 2.54
C GLY A 39 -9.57 13.51 1.96
N ASN A 40 -9.30 13.70 0.67
CA ASN A 40 -9.56 14.97 -0.01
C ASN A 40 -11.06 15.30 -0.08
N GLN A 41 -11.93 14.33 -0.36
CA GLN A 41 -13.38 14.53 -0.40
C GLN A 41 -13.95 14.87 0.98
N VAL A 42 -13.50 14.17 2.02
CA VAL A 42 -13.90 14.42 3.40
C VAL A 42 -13.47 15.81 3.83
N SER A 43 -12.19 16.17 3.60
CA SER A 43 -11.67 17.50 3.90
C SER A 43 -12.43 18.59 3.16
N GLY A 44 -12.69 18.40 1.86
CA GLY A 44 -13.50 19.32 1.05
C GLY A 44 -14.90 19.53 1.62
N THR A 45 -15.58 18.46 2.04
CA THR A 45 -16.90 18.53 2.67
C THR A 45 -16.86 19.38 3.94
N PHE A 46 -15.92 19.12 4.84
CA PHE A 46 -15.81 19.90 6.08
C PHE A 46 -15.41 21.36 5.84
N ASN A 47 -14.55 21.63 4.86
CA ASN A 47 -14.21 23.00 4.48
C ASN A 47 -15.41 23.77 3.92
N ASN A 48 -16.27 23.10 3.14
CA ASN A 48 -17.50 23.70 2.63
C ASN A 48 -18.45 24.06 3.77
N VAL A 49 -18.63 23.14 4.74
CA VAL A 49 -19.43 23.41 5.95
C VAL A 49 -18.86 24.58 6.75
N ALA A 50 -17.55 24.58 7.00
CA ALA A 50 -16.88 25.66 7.73
C ALA A 50 -17.04 27.02 7.02
N THR A 51 -16.96 27.02 5.69
CA THR A 51 -17.16 28.22 4.86
C THR A 51 -18.60 28.71 4.95
N ALA A 52 -19.57 27.81 4.85
CA ALA A 52 -20.99 28.16 4.98
C ALA A 52 -21.30 28.74 6.36
N MET A 53 -20.77 28.14 7.43
CA MET A 53 -20.93 28.66 8.80
C MET A 53 -20.27 30.03 9.00
N LYS A 54 -19.13 30.29 8.36
CA LYS A 54 -18.44 31.58 8.45
C LYS A 54 -19.18 32.70 7.72
N ASN A 55 -19.94 32.36 6.68
CA ASN A 55 -20.67 33.30 5.85
C ASN A 55 -22.14 33.50 6.29
N ALA A 56 -22.58 32.78 7.33
CA ALA A 56 -23.88 32.92 7.97
C ALA A 56 -23.82 33.98 9.08
#